data_AF-A0A561XV48-F1
#
_entry.id   AF-A0A561XV48-F1
#
_cell.length_a   1.000
_cell.length_b   1.000
_cell.length_c   1.000
_cell.angle_alpha   90.00
_cell.angle_beta   90.00
_cell.angle_gamma   90.00
#
_symmetry.space_group_name_H-M   'P 1'
#
loop_
_entity.id
_entity.type
_entity.pdbx_description
1 polymer ?
#
loop_
_entity_poly.entity_id
_entity_poly.type
_entity_poly.pdbx_seq_one_letter_code
_entity_poly.pdbx_strand_id
1 'polypeptide(L)'
;MPLDKPYLDVPGTTIFDAEQSRKGYWLNQFCMSLMKAGNRERFKANERAYLDEWAMTEEQKQAVLARDLNWCIRLGGNIYFLAKIGATDGKSFQQMAGSMTGMTEEEYRNMMISGGRSANGNRVIGEDGDAQAHRQPQGAAGKKGN
;
A
#
# COMPACT_ATOMS: atom_id res chain seq x y z
N MET A 1 20.59 -6.71 13.57
CA MET A 1 19.33 -5.94 13.66
C MET A 1 18.82 -6.07 15.09
N PRO A 2 18.17 -5.04 15.65
CA PRO A 2 17.67 -5.13 17.02
C PRO A 2 16.71 -6.32 17.15
N LEU A 3 16.89 -7.12 18.20
CA LEU A 3 16.04 -8.28 18.50
C LEU A 3 14.65 -7.83 18.98
N ASP A 4 14.61 -6.66 19.60
CA ASP A 4 13.37 -6.02 20.02
C ASP A 4 12.89 -5.02 18.95
N LYS A 5 11.58 -5.08 18.66
CA LYS A 5 10.90 -4.24 17.68
C LYS A 5 9.67 -3.63 18.35
N PRO A 6 9.82 -2.56 19.14
CA PRO A 6 8.76 -1.98 19.97
C PRO A 6 7.66 -1.26 19.17
N TYR A 7 7.65 -1.41 17.85
CA TYR A 7 6.70 -0.80 16.92
C TYR A 7 5.80 -1.84 16.24
N LEU A 8 5.97 -3.13 16.54
CA LEU A 8 5.14 -4.20 15.97
C LEU A 8 3.70 -4.18 16.50
N ASP A 9 3.45 -3.48 17.60
CA ASP A 9 2.16 -3.30 18.24
C ASP A 9 1.40 -2.06 17.74
N VAL A 10 1.90 -1.35 16.72
CA VAL A 10 1.16 -0.24 16.11
C VAL A 10 0.15 -0.80 15.10
N PRO A 11 -1.16 -0.65 15.34
CA PRO A 11 -2.18 -1.27 14.50
C PRO A 11 -2.18 -0.69 13.09
N GLY A 12 -2.41 -1.55 12.09
CA GLY A 12 -2.50 -1.15 10.68
C GLY A 12 -1.20 -0.56 10.08
N THR A 13 -0.07 -0.68 10.78
CA THR A 13 1.19 -0.03 10.39
C THR A 13 2.28 -1.05 10.12
N THR A 14 2.94 -0.93 8.97
CA THR A 14 4.16 -1.69 8.65
C THR A 14 5.32 -0.73 8.62
N ILE A 15 6.20 -0.81 9.62
CA ILE A 15 7.41 0.02 9.66
C ILE A 15 8.42 -0.50 8.65
N PHE A 16 8.96 0.41 7.83
CA PHE A 16 9.96 0.08 6.81
C PHE A 16 11.36 0.04 7.41
N ASP A 17 11.65 -1.03 8.15
CA ASP A 17 12.96 -1.30 8.73
C ASP A 17 13.93 -1.94 7.72
N ALA A 18 15.11 -2.36 8.19
CA ALA A 18 16.11 -3.01 7.36
C ALA A 18 15.66 -4.39 6.82
N GLU A 19 14.79 -5.11 7.52
CA GLU A 19 14.23 -6.39 7.02
C GLU A 19 13.27 -6.15 5.87
N GLN A 20 12.34 -5.21 6.02
CA GLN A 20 11.40 -4.83 4.97
C GLN A 20 12.13 -4.27 3.74
N SER A 21 13.16 -3.46 3.96
CA SER A 21 14.01 -2.94 2.87
C SER A 21 14.69 -4.05 2.08
N ARG A 22 15.27 -5.05 2.76
CA ARG A 22 15.88 -6.22 2.10
C ARG A 22 14.85 -7.08 1.38
N LYS A 23 13.70 -7.34 2.03
CA LYS A 23 12.59 -8.14 1.47
C LYS A 23 12.05 -7.56 0.17
N GLY A 24 11.86 -6.25 0.13
CA GLY A 24 11.27 -5.54 -0.99
C GLY A 24 12.25 -4.89 -1.96
N TYR A 25 13.55 -5.17 -1.86
CA TYR A 25 14.58 -4.44 -2.65
C TYR A 25 14.23 -4.39 -4.14
N TRP A 26 13.97 -5.53 -4.78
CA TRP A 26 13.64 -5.56 -6.21
C TRP A 26 12.30 -4.93 -6.54
N LEU A 27 11.28 -5.10 -5.69
CA LEU A 27 9.98 -4.42 -5.84
C LEU A 27 10.14 -2.89 -5.81
N ASN A 28 10.92 -2.37 -4.86
CA ASN A 28 11.17 -0.95 -4.73
C ASN A 28 12.00 -0.41 -5.91
N GLN A 29 13.02 -1.15 -6.36
CA GLN A 29 13.83 -0.76 -7.52
C GLN A 29 13.04 -0.77 -8.83
N PHE A 30 12.14 -1.74 -9.02
CA PHE A 30 11.16 -1.73 -10.11
C PHE A 30 10.36 -0.42 -10.08
N CYS A 31 9.84 0.00 -8.93
CA CYS A 31 9.06 1.23 -8.82
C CYS A 31 9.90 2.48 -9.20
N MET A 32 11.19 2.53 -8.84
CA MET A 32 12.07 3.63 -9.24
C MET A 32 12.27 3.71 -10.76
N SER A 33 12.24 2.58 -11.46
CA SER A 33 12.37 2.56 -12.91
C SER A 33 11.28 3.37 -13.62
N LEU A 34 10.09 3.46 -13.02
CA LEU A 34 8.93 4.17 -13.56
C LEU A 34 9.06 5.70 -13.52
N MET A 35 10.12 6.24 -12.91
CA MET A 35 10.44 7.67 -13.02
C MET A 35 10.73 8.08 -14.47
N LYS A 36 11.22 7.16 -15.30
CA LYS A 36 11.53 7.41 -16.72
C LYS A 36 10.29 7.20 -17.60
N ALA A 37 10.01 8.13 -18.50
CA ALA A 37 8.82 8.08 -19.37
C ALA A 37 8.76 6.81 -20.23
N GLY A 38 9.84 6.46 -20.94
CA GLY A 38 9.88 5.26 -21.78
C GLY A 38 9.69 3.96 -20.99
N ASN A 39 10.07 3.92 -19.71
CA ASN A 39 9.80 2.75 -18.85
C ASN A 39 8.32 2.64 -18.51
N ARG A 40 7.63 3.76 -18.27
CA ARG A 40 6.18 3.76 -18.06
C ARG A 40 5.42 3.29 -19.29
N GLU A 41 5.84 3.72 -20.48
CA GLU A 41 5.24 3.28 -21.74
C GLU A 41 5.42 1.76 -21.94
N ARG A 42 6.63 1.24 -21.72
CA ARG A 42 6.91 -0.21 -21.78
C ARG A 42 6.10 -1.00 -20.75
N PHE A 43 6.06 -0.53 -19.51
CA PHE A 43 5.26 -1.16 -18.45
C PHE A 43 3.78 -1.19 -18.82
N LYS A 44 3.21 -0.07 -19.28
CA LYS A 44 1.80 -0.01 -19.70
C LYS A 44 1.48 -0.85 -20.94
N ALA A 45 2.43 -1.02 -21.85
CA ALA A 45 2.24 -1.82 -23.05
C ALA A 45 2.08 -3.32 -22.73
N ASN A 46 2.83 -3.83 -21.74
CA ASN A 46 2.67 -5.19 -21.23
C ASN A 46 3.26 -5.28 -19.82
N GLU A 47 2.40 -5.12 -18.81
CA GLU A 47 2.85 -5.07 -17.41
C GLU A 47 3.55 -6.34 -16.99
N ARG A 48 3.01 -7.50 -17.40
CA ARG A 48 3.57 -8.79 -17.02
C ARG A 48 4.97 -8.98 -17.60
N ALA A 49 5.13 -8.72 -18.89
CA ALA A 49 6.43 -8.85 -19.55
C ALA A 49 7.47 -7.91 -18.93
N TYR A 50 7.09 -6.66 -18.62
CA TYR A 50 7.99 -5.72 -17.97
C TYR A 50 8.40 -6.16 -16.56
N LEU A 51 7.45 -6.69 -15.78
CA LEU A 51 7.74 -7.24 -14.45
C LEU A 51 8.64 -8.47 -14.49
N ASP A 52 8.56 -9.27 -15.55
CA ASP A 52 9.42 -10.45 -15.74
C ASP A 52 10.90 -10.10 -15.99
N GLU A 53 11.22 -8.84 -16.30
CA GLU A 53 12.60 -8.31 -16.37
C GLU A 53 13.23 -8.08 -14.98
N TRP A 54 12.43 -8.08 -13.91
CA TRP A 54 12.89 -7.82 -12.55
C TRP A 54 13.01 -9.10 -11.72
N ALA A 55 14.04 -9.18 -10.88
CA ALA A 55 14.28 -10.27 -9.92
C ALA A 55 13.30 -10.26 -8.72
N MET A 56 12.06 -9.84 -8.96
CA MET A 56 10.96 -9.88 -8.01
C MET A 56 10.47 -11.33 -7.84
N THR A 57 10.04 -11.65 -6.63
CA THR A 57 9.29 -12.90 -6.40
C THR A 57 7.98 -12.88 -7.19
N GLU A 58 7.44 -14.06 -7.48
CA GLU A 58 6.18 -14.12 -8.22
C GLU A 58 5.03 -13.45 -7.45
N GLU A 59 5.01 -13.60 -6.13
CA GLU A 59 4.02 -12.93 -5.28
C GLU A 59 4.09 -11.40 -5.37
N GLN A 60 5.30 -10.83 -5.43
CA GLN A 60 5.49 -9.38 -5.60
C GLN A 60 4.95 -8.90 -6.95
N LYS A 61 5.14 -9.69 -8.02
CA LYS A 61 4.59 -9.36 -9.35
C LYS A 61 3.06 -9.39 -9.32
N GLN A 62 2.47 -10.41 -8.71
CA GLN A 62 1.00 -10.50 -8.56
C GLN A 62 0.43 -9.32 -7.76
N ALA A 63 1.08 -8.92 -6.67
CA ALA A 63 0.65 -7.77 -5.89
C ALA A 63 0.64 -6.46 -6.72
N VAL A 64 1.65 -6.26 -7.58
CA VAL A 64 1.71 -5.11 -8.50
C VAL A 64 0.60 -5.18 -9.55
N LEU A 65 0.41 -6.33 -10.19
CA LEU A 65 -0.62 -6.53 -11.22
C LEU A 65 -2.03 -6.32 -10.66
N ALA A 66 -2.27 -6.78 -9.43
CA ALA A 66 -3.54 -6.58 -8.72
C ALA A 66 -3.74 -5.14 -8.23
N ARG A 67 -2.69 -4.30 -8.26
CA ARG A 67 -2.65 -2.96 -7.67
C ARG A 67 -3.03 -2.94 -6.18
N ASP A 68 -2.76 -4.04 -5.47
CA ASP A 68 -2.98 -4.13 -4.02
C ASP A 68 -1.75 -3.57 -3.28
N LEU A 69 -1.83 -2.29 -2.90
CA LEU A 69 -0.75 -1.60 -2.19
C LEU A 69 -0.49 -2.17 -0.80
N ASN A 70 -1.52 -2.68 -0.11
CA ASN A 70 -1.35 -3.36 1.17
C ASN A 70 -0.56 -4.66 0.99
N TRP A 71 -0.85 -5.42 -0.07
CA TRP A 71 -0.08 -6.61 -0.41
C TRP A 71 1.37 -6.28 -0.77
N CYS A 72 1.59 -5.25 -1.59
CA CYS A 72 2.94 -4.76 -1.90
C CYS A 72 3.72 -4.40 -0.63
N ILE A 73 3.12 -3.70 0.33
CA ILE A 73 3.76 -3.35 1.60
C ILE A 73 4.07 -4.57 2.45
N ARG A 74 3.15 -5.54 2.55
CA ARG A 74 3.41 -6.84 3.21
C ARG A 74 4.61 -7.56 2.60
N LEU A 75 4.87 -7.35 1.31
CA LEU A 75 6.00 -7.91 0.56
C LEU A 75 7.26 -7.02 0.53
N GLY A 76 7.34 -6.04 1.43
CA GLY A 76 8.51 -5.16 1.59
C GLY A 76 8.49 -3.90 0.73
N GLY A 77 7.37 -3.62 0.06
CA GLY A 77 7.18 -2.35 -0.64
C GLY A 77 7.15 -1.18 0.33
N ASN A 78 7.81 -0.07 -0.03
CA ASN A 78 7.71 1.17 0.70
C ASN A 78 6.78 2.14 -0.05
N ILE A 79 5.91 2.84 0.67
CA ILE A 79 4.88 3.69 0.04
C ILE A 79 5.46 4.78 -0.88
N TYR A 80 6.63 5.35 -0.56
CA TYR A 80 7.25 6.37 -1.41
C TYR A 80 7.77 5.80 -2.72
N PHE A 81 8.14 4.53 -2.76
CA PHE A 81 8.48 3.81 -3.99
C PHE A 81 7.21 3.44 -4.75
N LEU A 82 6.25 2.79 -4.09
CA LEU A 82 4.97 2.37 -4.67
C LEU A 82 4.17 3.53 -5.27
N ALA A 83 4.34 4.75 -4.74
CA ALA A 83 3.74 5.96 -5.30
C ALA A 83 4.05 6.18 -6.79
N LYS A 84 5.16 5.65 -7.31
CA LYS A 84 5.51 5.73 -8.74
C LYS A 84 4.59 4.88 -9.61
N ILE A 85 4.05 3.76 -9.10
CA ILE A 85 3.02 2.97 -9.79
C ILE A 85 1.74 3.79 -9.88
N GLY A 86 1.26 4.35 -8.75
CA GLY A 86 0.04 5.15 -8.76
C GLY A 86 0.17 6.42 -9.61
N ALA A 87 1.32 7.11 -9.58
CA ALA A 87 1.58 8.23 -10.47
C ALA A 87 1.62 7.81 -11.96
N THR A 88 2.15 6.62 -12.26
CA THR A 88 2.10 6.03 -13.61
C THR A 88 0.65 5.79 -14.05
N ASP A 89 -0.22 5.38 -13.12
CA ASP A 89 -1.65 5.19 -13.35
C ASP A 89 -2.47 6.51 -13.30
N GLY A 90 -1.83 7.65 -13.05
CA GLY A 90 -2.51 8.96 -12.95
C GLY A 90 -3.31 9.17 -11.65
N LYS A 91 -3.05 8.37 -10.61
CA LYS A 91 -3.70 8.48 -9.30
C LYS A 91 -2.98 9.50 -8.41
N SER A 92 -3.76 10.24 -7.62
CA SER A 92 -3.23 11.09 -6.55
C SER A 92 -2.81 10.25 -5.32
N PHE A 93 -1.99 10.84 -4.45
CA PHE A 93 -1.59 10.17 -3.21
C PHE A 93 -2.78 9.91 -2.26
N GLN A 94 -3.77 10.81 -2.24
CA GLN A 94 -5.00 10.61 -1.46
C GLN A 94 -5.77 9.37 -1.93
N GLN A 95 -5.87 9.15 -3.24
CA GLN A 95 -6.55 7.97 -3.79
C GLN A 95 -5.80 6.68 -3.46
N MET A 96 -4.46 6.70 -3.50
CA MET A 96 -3.64 5.56 -3.07
C MET A 96 -3.78 5.26 -1.58
N ALA A 97 -3.75 6.29 -0.74
CA ALA A 97 -3.91 6.13 0.70
C ALA A 97 -5.32 5.59 1.04
N GLY A 98 -6.36 6.13 0.42
CA GLY A 98 -7.74 5.70 0.60
C GLY A 98 -7.95 4.23 0.22
N SER A 99 -7.39 3.76 -0.90
CA SER A 99 -7.54 2.36 -1.35
C SER A 99 -6.98 1.32 -0.38
N MET A 100 -6.11 1.74 0.55
CA MET A 100 -5.52 0.87 1.55
C MET A 100 -6.37 0.73 2.83
N THR A 101 -7.45 1.50 2.96
CA THR A 101 -8.24 1.60 4.21
C THR A 101 -9.52 0.77 4.23
N GLY A 102 -9.88 0.16 3.09
CA GLY A 102 -11.18 -0.48 2.88
C GLY A 102 -12.37 0.49 2.73
N MET A 103 -12.14 1.80 2.89
CA MET A 103 -13.13 2.84 2.57
C MET A 103 -13.19 3.07 1.05
N THR A 104 -14.34 3.57 0.58
CA THR A 104 -14.44 4.18 -0.75
C THR A 104 -13.64 5.48 -0.81
N GLU A 105 -13.35 5.98 -2.02
CA GLU A 105 -12.65 7.26 -2.19
C GLU A 105 -13.42 8.42 -1.53
N GLU A 106 -14.75 8.42 -1.67
CA GLU A 106 -15.62 9.45 -1.10
C GLU A 106 -15.63 9.39 0.43
N GLU A 107 -15.80 8.20 1.02
CA GLU A 107 -15.75 8.02 2.48
C GLU A 107 -14.40 8.47 3.05
N TYR A 108 -13.29 8.09 2.41
CA TYR A 108 -11.96 8.52 2.83
C TYR A 108 -11.80 10.04 2.74
N ARG A 109 -12.24 10.65 1.63
CA ARG A 109 -12.21 12.11 1.44
C ARG A 109 -13.02 12.83 2.52
N ASN A 110 -14.24 12.38 2.77
CA ASN A 110 -15.12 12.96 3.78
C ASN A 110 -14.51 12.83 5.19
N MET A 111 -13.91 11.68 5.50
CA MET A 111 -13.17 11.46 6.75
C MET A 111 -11.99 12.44 6.90
N MET A 112 -11.25 12.70 5.82
CA MET A 112 -10.16 13.68 5.84
C MET A 112 -10.68 15.12 6.06
N ILE A 113 -11.81 15.48 5.45
CA ILE A 113 -12.45 16.80 5.65
C ILE A 113 -12.98 16.94 7.09
N SER A 114 -13.48 15.87 7.70
CA SER A 114 -14.02 15.88 9.07
C SER A 114 -12.96 15.87 10.18
N GLY A 115 -11.68 16.08 9.85
CA GLY A 115 -10.59 16.14 10.82
C GLY A 115 -9.66 14.93 10.85
N GLY A 116 -9.84 13.97 9.92
CA GLY A 116 -8.97 12.80 9.78
C GLY A 116 -9.30 11.66 10.75
N ARG A 117 -8.52 10.57 10.64
CA ARG A 117 -8.71 9.36 11.45
C ARG A 117 -8.22 9.64 12.87
N SER A 118 -9.05 9.30 13.85
CA SER A 118 -8.70 9.49 15.27
C SER A 118 -7.55 8.57 15.68
N ALA A 119 -6.61 9.12 16.45
CA ALA A 119 -5.58 8.32 17.12
C ALA A 119 -6.14 7.55 18.33
N ASN A 120 -7.27 7.98 18.90
CA ASN A 120 -7.88 7.28 20.03
C ASN A 120 -8.36 5.89 19.58
N GLY A 121 -7.88 4.85 20.25
CA GLY A 121 -8.17 3.45 19.91
C GLY A 121 -7.25 2.85 18.83
N ASN A 122 -6.30 3.63 18.30
CA ASN A 122 -5.42 3.26 17.19
C ASN A 122 -3.93 3.42 17.54
N ARG A 123 -3.57 3.50 18.82
CA ARG A 123 -2.17 3.66 19.25
C ARG A 123 -1.46 2.32 19.41
N VAL A 124 -2.16 1.34 19.98
CA VAL A 124 -1.62 0.01 20.28
C VAL A 124 -2.63 -1.07 19.88
N ILE A 125 -2.14 -2.24 19.46
CA ILE A 125 -2.98 -3.41 19.19
C ILE A 125 -3.77 -3.79 20.45
N GLY A 126 -5.07 -4.06 20.28
CA GLY A 126 -5.98 -4.47 21.35
C GLY A 126 -6.88 -3.35 21.88
N GLU A 127 -6.70 -2.12 21.39
CA GLU A 127 -7.67 -1.04 21.57
C GLU A 127 -8.87 -1.20 20.60
N ASP A 128 -9.76 -0.19 20.59
CA ASP A 128 -11.08 -0.26 19.94
C ASP A 128 -11.25 0.57 18.67
N GLY A 129 -10.16 1.09 18.10
CA GLY A 129 -10.18 1.92 16.90
C GLY A 129 -10.32 1.14 15.59
N ASP A 130 -10.46 1.88 14.48
CA ASP A 130 -10.72 1.35 13.14
C ASP A 130 -9.48 0.91 12.35
N ALA A 131 -8.27 1.11 12.89
CA ALA A 131 -7.03 0.55 12.33
C ALA A 131 -6.76 -0.88 12.83
N GLN A 132 -7.48 -1.30 13.88
CA GLN A 132 -7.40 -2.64 14.44
C GLN A 132 -7.87 -3.67 13.40
N ALA A 133 -7.15 -4.79 13.27
CA ALA A 133 -7.35 -5.75 12.19
C ALA A 133 -8.80 -6.26 12.07
N HIS A 134 -9.50 -6.41 13.20
CA HIS A 134 -10.89 -6.90 13.25
C HIS A 134 -11.95 -5.81 13.08
N ARG A 135 -11.55 -4.53 12.99
CA ARG A 135 -12.45 -3.36 12.91
C ARG A 135 -12.20 -2.50 11.68
N GLN A 136 -11.37 -2.98 10.74
CA GLN A 136 -11.10 -2.21 9.53
C GLN A 136 -12.39 -1.95 8.75
N PRO A 137 -12.58 -0.72 8.23
CA PRO A 137 -13.73 -0.40 7.40
C PRO A 137 -13.84 -1.34 6.21
N GLN A 138 -15.05 -1.75 5.88
CA GLN A 138 -15.35 -2.52 4.67
C GLN A 138 -16.06 -1.68 3.60
N GLY A 139 -16.04 -0.36 3.75
CA GLY A 139 -16.62 0.62 2.82
C GLY A 139 -18.09 0.38 2.48
N ALA A 140 -18.68 1.29 1.70
CA ALA A 140 -20.01 1.07 1.12
C ALA A 140 -19.97 0.26 -0.18
N ALA A 141 -18.84 0.21 -0.90
CA ALA A 141 -18.74 -0.45 -2.21
C ALA A 141 -19.03 -1.97 -2.18
N GLY A 142 -18.82 -2.64 -1.05
CA GLY A 142 -19.15 -4.06 -0.86
C GLY A 142 -20.59 -4.33 -0.41
N LYS A 143 -21.35 -3.30 0.00
CA LYS A 143 -22.73 -3.43 0.45
C LYS A 143 -23.65 -3.33 -0.77
N LYS A 144 -23.97 -4.47 -1.38
CA LYS A 144 -25.11 -4.53 -2.31
C LYS A 144 -26.35 -4.05 -1.55
N GLY A 145 -26.98 -2.99 -2.06
CA GLY A 145 -28.25 -2.50 -1.56
C GLY A 145 -29.26 -3.64 -1.51
N ASN A 146 -29.98 -3.72 -0.39
CA ASN A 146 -31.07 -4.66 -0.17
C ASN A 146 -32.29 -4.27 -1.02
#